data_AF-A0A067M9P2-F1
#
_entry.id   AF-A0A067M9P2-F1
#
_cell.length_a   1.000
_cell.length_b   1.000
_cell.length_c   1.000
_cell.angle_alpha   90.00
_cell.angle_beta   90.00
_cell.angle_gamma   90.00
#
_symmetry.space_group_name_H-M   'P 1'
#
loop_
_entity.id
_entity.type
_entity.pdbx_description
1 polymer ?
#
loop_
_entity_poly.entity_id
_entity_poly.type
_entity_poly.pdbx_seq_one_letter_code
_entity_poly.pdbx_strand_id
1 'polypeptide(L)'
;MLLCAFVSAGWAWQGAQNPEVVAPLRRYIPGASIPTRFRLLGTILDKEVKRVEDAITKRMKGSYTTTQSDGWKNIQHTHLLVFMVTGNSKVRVTHLANVSAQRKNALGLYELMKDELECNASELGLINIGFVSDTSGKCRSTRLMLHAEFPQYLVANCYAHQIQLVVGDYMKRNPAIRSYIEQAVEIVKWFNTHSYALRMFMEEQKTLTKHPLKLITPFIIRWTTHCLAITRLLHLHTPLQTLAMKHHDELVDSVGMKTKSVSKAKRIMNYISDQSLWEHLREIKSHLQPLAVAAHVTQAADTRADHVLLMFGKLFKRWAKADQDIFIAAVYLNPFVKSTLFSHSMSPIIIHSIVWTLYTRVFQKNKNEIPPKLGKRLMQYHNRTGPFSSVYWGPEQLKEMYGQVKRFYRSVAVWNLQDTQQPLARVAILILSFICNSAGCERLFSVMGDIQTKKQNRLNPEKTCKTATVKLDILREHAISGHAPARKKRRIVRLELAGPWKALGNLICWIS
;
A
#
# COMPACT_ATOMS: atom_id res chain seq x y z
N MET A 1 -38.09 5.67 -14.54
CA MET A 1 -37.59 4.36 -15.02
C MET A 1 -36.45 4.50 -16.02
N LEU A 2 -36.66 5.13 -17.20
CA LEU A 2 -35.59 5.28 -18.20
C LEU A 2 -34.36 6.02 -17.65
N LEU A 3 -34.55 7.14 -16.94
CA LEU A 3 -33.46 7.87 -16.27
C LEU A 3 -32.67 6.94 -15.32
N CYS A 4 -33.35 6.20 -14.45
CA CYS A 4 -32.72 5.31 -13.49
C CYS A 4 -31.90 4.21 -14.18
N ALA A 5 -32.39 3.69 -15.31
CA ALA A 5 -31.65 2.71 -16.11
C ALA A 5 -30.37 3.33 -16.70
N PHE A 6 -30.44 4.54 -17.25
CA PHE A 6 -29.28 5.25 -17.79
C PHE A 6 -28.23 5.53 -16.69
N VAL A 7 -28.66 6.06 -15.55
CA VAL A 7 -27.79 6.35 -14.40
C VAL A 7 -27.18 5.07 -13.84
N SER A 8 -27.99 4.04 -13.58
CA SER A 8 -27.54 2.79 -12.95
C SER A 8 -26.65 1.95 -13.87
N ALA A 9 -26.94 1.90 -15.17
CA ALA A 9 -26.17 1.13 -16.14
C ALA A 9 -24.97 1.89 -16.71
N GLY A 10 -24.82 3.18 -16.36
CA GLY A 10 -23.76 4.05 -16.86
C GLY A 10 -23.86 4.29 -18.38
N TRP A 11 -25.07 4.32 -18.92
CA TRP A 11 -25.28 4.57 -20.34
C TRP A 11 -24.98 6.02 -20.69
N ALA A 12 -24.32 6.22 -21.83
CA ALA A 12 -24.10 7.55 -22.37
C ALA A 12 -25.44 8.23 -22.68
N TRP A 13 -25.60 9.49 -22.30
CA TRP A 13 -26.86 10.25 -22.46
C TRP A 13 -27.31 10.38 -23.92
N GLN A 14 -26.37 10.33 -24.87
CA GLN A 14 -26.65 10.28 -26.30
C GLN A 14 -27.47 9.04 -26.68
N GLY A 15 -27.38 7.96 -25.91
CA GLY A 15 -28.13 6.71 -26.11
C GLY A 15 -29.64 6.85 -25.93
N ALA A 16 -30.14 7.91 -25.29
CA ALA A 16 -31.57 8.10 -25.01
C ALA A 16 -32.44 8.14 -26.28
N GLN A 17 -31.86 8.56 -27.40
CA GLN A 17 -32.52 8.66 -28.70
C GLN A 17 -31.95 7.67 -29.72
N ASN A 18 -31.11 6.72 -29.29
CA ASN A 18 -30.57 5.71 -30.19
C ASN A 18 -31.72 4.81 -30.69
N PRO A 19 -31.85 4.54 -32.00
CA PRO A 19 -32.92 3.72 -32.55
C PRO A 19 -33.06 2.35 -31.88
N GLU A 20 -31.96 1.70 -31.48
CA GLU A 20 -31.95 0.39 -30.81
C GLU A 20 -32.46 0.46 -29.35
N VAL A 21 -32.33 1.62 -28.70
CA VAL A 21 -32.92 1.87 -27.36
C VAL A 21 -34.40 2.23 -27.50
N VAL A 22 -34.76 2.93 -28.56
CA VAL A 22 -36.11 3.43 -28.85
C VAL A 22 -37.05 2.34 -29.37
N ALA A 23 -36.57 1.45 -30.24
CA ALA A 23 -37.35 0.38 -30.84
C ALA A 23 -38.09 -0.51 -29.81
N PRO A 24 -37.43 -1.05 -28.75
CA PRO A 24 -38.14 -1.83 -27.74
C PRO A 24 -39.12 -0.97 -26.93
N LEU A 25 -38.82 0.29 -26.65
CA LEU A 25 -39.75 1.19 -25.96
C LEU A 25 -41.03 1.40 -26.78
N ARG A 26 -40.91 1.61 -28.10
CA ARG A 26 -42.07 1.75 -28.99
C ARG A 26 -42.86 0.45 -29.14
N ARG A 27 -42.17 -0.69 -29.18
CA ARG A 27 -42.79 -2.01 -29.37
C ARG A 27 -43.56 -2.49 -28.14
N TYR A 28 -42.96 -2.35 -26.95
CA TYR A 28 -43.52 -2.88 -25.70
C TYR A 28 -44.27 -1.84 -24.87
N ILE A 29 -44.07 -0.55 -25.15
CA ILE A 29 -44.79 0.56 -24.50
C ILE A 29 -45.30 1.53 -25.59
N PRO A 30 -46.24 1.09 -26.45
CA PRO A 30 -46.80 1.93 -27.50
C PRO A 30 -47.42 3.20 -26.88
N GLY A 31 -47.03 4.37 -27.42
CA GLY A 31 -47.43 5.68 -26.90
C GLY A 31 -46.46 6.33 -25.90
N ALA A 32 -45.37 5.66 -25.51
CA ALA A 32 -44.37 6.25 -24.61
C ALA A 32 -43.71 7.51 -25.23
N SER A 33 -43.79 8.64 -24.51
CA SER A 33 -43.03 9.84 -24.85
C SER A 33 -41.55 9.60 -24.56
N ILE A 34 -40.74 9.50 -25.61
CA ILE A 34 -39.30 9.29 -25.49
C ILE A 34 -38.63 10.64 -25.25
N PRO A 35 -38.00 10.86 -24.08
CA PRO A 35 -37.37 12.13 -23.78
C PRO A 35 -36.12 12.32 -24.66
N THR A 36 -35.89 13.56 -25.07
CA THR A 36 -34.61 13.94 -25.66
C THR A 36 -33.50 13.84 -24.62
N ARG A 37 -32.24 13.73 -25.06
CA ARG A 37 -31.08 13.76 -24.13
C ARG A 37 -31.10 14.97 -23.20
N PHE A 38 -31.52 16.14 -23.71
CA PHE A 38 -31.58 17.39 -22.97
C PHE A 38 -32.67 17.34 -21.89
N ARG A 39 -33.84 16.78 -22.22
CA ARG A 39 -34.93 16.63 -21.25
C ARG A 39 -34.58 15.61 -20.16
N LEU A 40 -33.86 14.55 -20.54
CA LEU A 40 -33.37 13.52 -19.63
C LEU A 40 -32.30 14.04 -18.66
N LEU A 41 -31.35 14.85 -19.16
CA LEU A 41 -30.26 15.46 -18.38
C LEU A 41 -30.65 16.72 -17.61
N GLY A 42 -31.71 17.41 -17.99
CA GLY A 42 -32.25 18.57 -17.27
C GLY A 42 -33.45 18.16 -16.44
N THR A 43 -34.64 18.63 -16.86
CA THR A 43 -35.89 18.55 -16.08
C THR A 43 -36.22 17.19 -15.46
N ILE A 44 -35.91 16.06 -16.12
CA ILE A 44 -36.20 14.73 -15.57
C ILE A 44 -35.20 14.36 -14.49
N LEU A 45 -33.91 14.66 -14.69
CA LEU A 45 -32.87 14.48 -13.68
C LEU A 45 -33.14 15.36 -12.46
N ASP A 46 -33.46 16.64 -12.67
CA ASP A 46 -33.74 17.58 -11.57
C ASP A 46 -34.91 17.11 -10.69
N LYS A 47 -35.99 16.63 -11.32
CA LYS A 47 -37.14 16.06 -10.60
C LYS A 47 -36.77 14.81 -9.80
N GLU A 48 -35.93 13.94 -10.37
CA GLU A 48 -35.50 12.71 -9.70
C GLU A 48 -34.52 12.99 -8.56
N VAL A 49 -33.58 13.92 -8.75
CA VAL A 49 -32.69 14.41 -7.69
C VAL A 49 -33.52 14.95 -6.54
N LYS A 50 -34.46 15.86 -6.81
CA LYS A 50 -35.37 16.40 -5.78
C LYS A 50 -36.14 15.30 -5.06
N ARG A 51 -36.71 14.32 -5.79
CA ARG A 51 -37.42 13.17 -5.18
C ARG A 51 -36.52 12.36 -4.25
N VAL A 52 -35.30 12.06 -4.66
CA VAL A 52 -34.33 11.29 -3.87
C VAL A 52 -33.89 12.08 -2.65
N GLU A 53 -33.60 13.35 -2.84
CA GLU A 53 -33.22 14.30 -1.80
C GLU A 53 -34.31 14.47 -0.74
N ASP A 54 -35.54 14.76 -1.14
CA ASP A 54 -36.70 14.89 -0.24
C ASP A 54 -36.90 13.61 0.58
N ALA A 55 -36.76 12.43 -0.06
CA ALA A 55 -36.87 11.15 0.61
C ALA A 55 -35.74 10.89 1.62
N ILE A 56 -34.50 11.31 1.30
CA ILE A 56 -33.37 11.20 2.23
C ILE A 56 -33.54 12.18 3.39
N THR A 57 -33.87 13.45 3.13
CA THR A 57 -34.12 14.47 4.16
C THR A 57 -35.22 14.03 5.12
N LYS A 58 -36.35 13.52 4.59
CA LYS A 58 -37.44 13.01 5.44
C LYS A 58 -36.98 11.89 6.39
N ARG A 59 -36.08 11.01 5.95
CA ARG A 59 -35.54 9.91 6.77
C ARG A 59 -34.47 10.34 7.76
N MET A 60 -33.76 11.43 7.49
CA MET A 60 -32.69 11.95 8.35
C MET A 60 -33.18 13.04 9.32
N LYS A 61 -34.37 13.61 9.11
CA LYS A 61 -34.92 14.67 9.96
C LYS A 61 -34.88 14.27 11.44
N GLY A 62 -34.33 15.14 12.28
CA GLY A 62 -34.15 14.92 13.72
C GLY A 62 -33.07 13.89 14.09
N SER A 63 -32.32 13.36 13.11
CA SER A 63 -31.22 12.44 13.37
C SER A 63 -29.93 13.19 13.71
N TYR A 64 -29.08 12.55 14.51
CA TYR A 64 -27.70 13.00 14.72
C TYR A 64 -26.86 12.77 13.46
N THR A 65 -26.20 13.81 12.99
CA THR A 65 -25.45 13.81 11.73
C THR A 65 -24.03 14.33 11.87
N THR A 66 -23.13 13.70 11.12
CA THR A 66 -21.75 14.19 10.95
C THR A 66 -21.62 14.82 9.57
N THR A 67 -21.13 16.04 9.53
CA THR A 67 -20.81 16.74 8.28
C THR A 67 -19.38 16.40 7.86
N GLN A 68 -19.19 16.22 6.57
CA GLN A 68 -17.93 15.82 5.97
C GLN A 68 -17.60 16.75 4.80
N SER A 69 -16.32 17.08 4.63
CA SER A 69 -15.86 17.81 3.45
C SER A 69 -14.63 17.18 2.81
N ASP A 70 -14.64 17.07 1.49
CA ASP A 70 -13.47 16.64 0.71
C ASP A 70 -13.29 17.48 -0.55
N GLY A 71 -12.03 17.74 -0.90
CA GLY A 71 -11.63 18.57 -2.02
C GLY A 71 -11.09 17.76 -3.18
N TRP A 72 -11.61 17.99 -4.38
CA TRP A 72 -11.12 17.37 -5.60
C TRP A 72 -10.78 18.41 -6.67
N LYS A 73 -9.76 18.11 -7.48
CA LYS A 73 -9.43 18.91 -8.66
C LYS A 73 -9.85 18.16 -9.91
N ASN A 74 -10.73 18.76 -10.71
CA ASN A 74 -11.23 18.12 -11.92
C ASN A 74 -10.21 18.16 -13.07
N ILE A 75 -10.53 17.49 -14.18
CA ILE A 75 -9.69 17.41 -15.38
C ILE A 75 -9.46 18.82 -15.99
N GLN A 76 -10.43 19.73 -15.83
CA GLN A 76 -10.35 21.12 -16.27
C GLN A 76 -9.64 22.03 -15.25
N HIS A 77 -8.99 21.44 -14.24
CA HIS A 77 -8.29 22.14 -13.17
C HIS A 77 -9.15 22.99 -12.22
N THR A 78 -10.47 22.83 -12.25
CA THR A 78 -11.41 23.41 -11.27
C THR A 78 -11.24 22.72 -9.92
N HIS A 79 -11.10 23.51 -8.86
CA HIS A 79 -11.11 23.03 -7.48
C HIS A 79 -12.54 23.02 -6.96
N LEU A 80 -13.04 21.81 -6.68
CA LEU A 80 -14.36 21.57 -6.15
C LEU A 80 -14.23 21.09 -4.70
N LEU A 81 -15.03 21.67 -3.81
CA LEU A 81 -15.17 21.25 -2.43
C LEU A 81 -16.58 20.68 -2.26
N VAL A 82 -16.67 19.40 -1.89
CA VAL A 82 -17.95 18.73 -1.67
C VAL A 82 -18.21 18.70 -0.17
N PHE A 83 -19.44 19.04 0.22
CA PHE A 83 -19.99 18.80 1.54
C PHE A 83 -21.01 17.66 1.49
N MET A 84 -20.96 16.81 2.51
CA MET A 84 -21.88 15.71 2.68
C MET A 84 -22.26 15.58 4.15
N VAL A 85 -23.47 15.11 4.40
CA VAL A 85 -23.91 14.70 5.74
C VAL A 85 -24.16 13.20 5.79
N THR A 86 -23.75 12.60 6.90
CA THR A 86 -23.97 11.19 7.19
C THR A 86 -24.70 11.06 8.52
N GLY A 87 -25.81 10.31 8.53
CA GLY A 87 -26.56 9.98 9.74
C GLY A 87 -27.71 9.03 9.43
N ASN A 88 -28.21 8.32 10.45
CA ASN A 88 -29.24 7.28 10.29
C ASN A 88 -28.93 6.27 9.15
N SER A 89 -27.65 5.89 9.01
CA SER A 89 -27.15 5.01 7.94
C SER A 89 -27.45 5.50 6.51
N LYS A 90 -27.62 6.82 6.33
CA LYS A 90 -27.78 7.49 5.04
C LYS A 90 -26.68 8.53 4.84
N VAL A 91 -26.37 8.78 3.57
CA VAL A 91 -25.44 9.81 3.12
C VAL A 91 -26.19 10.71 2.15
N ARG A 92 -26.03 12.03 2.30
CA ARG A 92 -26.56 13.05 1.41
C ARG A 92 -25.45 14.01 1.01
N VAL A 93 -25.33 14.32 -0.27
CA VAL A 93 -24.55 15.46 -0.74
C VAL A 93 -25.39 16.71 -0.50
N THR A 94 -24.80 17.72 0.11
CA THR A 94 -25.51 18.95 0.51
C THR A 94 -25.08 20.11 -0.34
N HIS A 95 -23.78 20.28 -0.54
CA HIS A 95 -23.25 21.39 -1.31
C HIS A 95 -22.01 20.99 -2.13
N LEU A 96 -21.89 21.56 -3.34
CA LEU A 96 -20.70 21.48 -4.17
C LEU A 96 -20.19 22.89 -4.47
N ALA A 97 -19.16 23.33 -3.74
CA ALA A 97 -18.60 24.66 -3.88
C ALA A 97 -17.47 24.66 -4.91
N ASN A 98 -17.56 25.53 -5.92
CA ASN A 98 -16.42 25.84 -6.78
C ASN A 98 -15.53 26.89 -6.11
N VAL A 99 -14.43 26.44 -5.52
CA VAL A 99 -13.49 27.28 -4.77
C VAL A 99 -12.25 27.67 -5.59
N SER A 100 -12.33 27.57 -6.92
CA SER A 100 -11.18 27.81 -7.81
C SER A 100 -10.66 29.24 -7.75
N ALA A 101 -11.55 30.23 -7.59
CA ALA A 101 -11.22 31.65 -7.53
C ALA A 101 -10.91 32.14 -6.11
N GLN A 102 -11.14 31.30 -5.08
CA GLN A 102 -10.95 31.70 -3.69
C GLN A 102 -9.51 31.46 -3.24
N ARG A 103 -8.97 32.37 -2.42
CA ARG A 103 -7.69 32.12 -1.74
C ARG A 103 -7.85 30.90 -0.84
N LYS A 104 -6.97 29.93 -1.03
CA LYS A 104 -6.90 28.70 -0.23
C LYS A 104 -6.37 29.02 1.18
N ASN A 105 -7.15 29.69 2.02
CA ASN A 105 -6.83 29.95 3.42
C ASN A 105 -7.79 29.18 4.36
N ALA A 106 -7.46 29.12 5.65
CA ALA A 106 -8.25 28.40 6.64
C ALA A 106 -9.58 29.10 6.97
N LEU A 107 -9.59 30.44 6.93
CA LEU A 107 -10.76 31.26 7.22
C LEU A 107 -11.87 31.10 6.16
N GLY A 108 -11.54 31.12 4.88
CA GLY A 108 -12.56 30.91 3.83
C GLY A 108 -13.19 29.52 3.90
N LEU A 109 -12.41 28.49 4.26
CA LEU A 109 -12.95 27.16 4.49
C LEU A 109 -13.80 27.11 5.77
N TYR A 110 -13.47 27.91 6.77
CA TYR A 110 -14.21 28.01 8.02
C TYR A 110 -15.62 28.53 7.82
N GLU A 111 -15.77 29.66 7.11
CA GLU A 111 -17.09 30.22 6.80
C GLU A 111 -17.95 29.22 6.02
N LEU A 112 -17.38 28.56 4.99
CA LEU A 112 -18.11 27.52 4.25
C LEU A 112 -18.56 26.35 5.14
N MET A 113 -17.77 25.96 6.15
CA MET A 113 -18.17 24.90 7.10
C MET A 113 -19.29 25.37 8.02
N LYS A 114 -19.31 26.64 8.42
CA LYS A 114 -20.37 27.22 9.25
C LYS A 114 -21.68 27.32 8.48
N ASP A 115 -21.65 27.90 7.29
CA ASP A 115 -22.81 28.04 6.41
C ASP A 115 -23.46 26.66 6.16
N GLU A 116 -22.62 25.65 5.94
CA GLU A 116 -23.06 24.27 5.74
C GLU A 116 -23.72 23.70 7.01
N LEU A 117 -23.14 23.90 8.19
CA LEU A 117 -23.76 23.44 9.44
C LEU A 117 -25.09 24.15 9.70
N GLU A 118 -25.18 25.44 9.43
CA GLU A 118 -26.41 26.22 9.56
C GLU A 118 -27.49 25.71 8.61
N CYS A 119 -27.19 25.56 7.32
CA CYS A 119 -28.10 24.99 6.31
C CYS A 119 -28.59 23.59 6.72
N ASN A 120 -27.69 22.72 7.21
CA ASN A 120 -28.06 21.39 7.68
C ASN A 120 -29.05 21.42 8.85
N ALA A 121 -28.91 22.37 9.77
CA ALA A 121 -29.83 22.51 10.89
C ALA A 121 -31.16 23.17 10.48
N SER A 122 -31.10 24.30 9.79
CA SER A 122 -32.27 25.14 9.49
C SER A 122 -33.13 24.60 8.34
N GLU A 123 -32.50 24.15 7.25
CA GLU A 123 -33.22 23.73 6.04
C GLU A 123 -33.53 22.23 6.07
N LEU A 124 -32.62 21.41 6.60
CA LEU A 124 -32.77 19.95 6.61
C LEU A 124 -33.29 19.39 7.93
N GLY A 125 -33.32 20.20 9.00
CA GLY A 125 -33.78 19.78 10.33
C GLY A 125 -32.91 18.68 10.95
N LEU A 126 -31.60 18.71 10.68
CA LEU A 126 -30.63 17.73 11.18
C LEU A 126 -30.01 18.21 12.50
N ILE A 127 -29.58 17.27 13.34
CA ILE A 127 -28.85 17.59 14.57
C ILE A 127 -27.36 17.37 14.33
N ASN A 128 -26.63 18.45 14.11
CA ASN A 128 -25.19 18.39 13.88
C ASN A 128 -24.46 17.95 15.16
N ILE A 129 -23.66 16.88 15.08
CA ILE A 129 -22.83 16.40 16.19
C ILE A 129 -21.33 16.59 15.94
N GLY A 130 -20.92 16.85 14.71
CA GLY A 130 -19.50 16.94 14.41
C GLY A 130 -19.15 17.14 12.95
N PHE A 131 -17.85 17.35 12.74
CA PHE A 131 -17.26 17.62 11.43
C PHE A 131 -16.01 16.78 11.18
N VAL A 132 -15.92 16.17 9.99
CA VAL A 132 -14.76 15.40 9.55
C VAL A 132 -14.21 15.96 8.23
N SER A 133 -12.91 16.20 8.16
CA SER A 133 -12.24 16.64 6.94
C SER A 133 -10.82 16.09 6.82
N ASP A 134 -10.20 16.27 5.64
CA ASP A 134 -8.82 15.84 5.41
C ASP A 134 -7.83 16.46 6.42
N THR A 135 -6.58 15.98 6.42
CA THR A 135 -5.58 16.47 7.39
C THR A 135 -4.60 17.45 6.80
N SER A 136 -4.99 18.18 5.75
CA SER A 136 -4.20 19.31 5.28
C SER A 136 -4.08 20.36 6.40
N GLY A 137 -2.99 21.13 6.40
CA GLY A 137 -2.73 22.13 7.44
C GLY A 137 -3.88 23.13 7.58
N LYS A 138 -4.51 23.51 6.46
CA LYS A 138 -5.70 24.36 6.44
C LYS A 138 -6.90 23.70 7.11
N CYS A 139 -7.25 22.48 6.72
CA CYS A 139 -8.40 21.77 7.29
C CYS A 139 -8.21 21.53 8.78
N ARG A 140 -6.97 21.28 9.24
CA ARG A 140 -6.65 21.23 10.67
C ARG A 140 -6.95 22.57 11.35
N SER A 141 -6.43 23.68 10.84
CA SER A 141 -6.69 25.01 11.42
C SER A 141 -8.18 25.34 11.44
N THR A 142 -8.91 25.04 10.36
CA THR A 142 -10.34 25.25 10.28
C THR A 142 -11.12 24.43 11.31
N ARG A 143 -10.80 23.15 11.50
CA ARG A 143 -11.43 22.33 12.55
C ARG A 143 -11.16 22.86 13.96
N LEU A 144 -9.96 23.39 14.22
CA LEU A 144 -9.63 23.99 15.50
C LEU A 144 -10.44 25.26 15.75
N MET A 145 -10.60 26.12 14.73
CA MET A 145 -11.49 27.29 14.80
C MET A 145 -12.93 26.86 15.11
N LEU A 146 -13.44 25.86 14.40
CA LEU A 146 -14.79 25.33 14.60
C LEU A 146 -15.00 24.78 16.02
N HIS A 147 -14.02 24.05 16.56
CA HIS A 147 -14.11 23.52 17.92
C HIS A 147 -13.98 24.61 18.99
N ALA A 148 -13.23 25.68 18.72
CA ALA A 148 -13.13 26.81 19.63
C ALA A 148 -14.44 27.61 19.71
N GLU A 149 -15.14 27.81 18.58
CA GLU A 149 -16.43 28.49 18.55
C GLU A 149 -17.58 27.58 18.99
N PHE A 150 -17.53 26.29 18.65
CA PHE A 150 -18.58 25.30 18.95
C PHE A 150 -17.99 24.06 19.67
N PRO A 151 -17.71 24.16 20.99
CA PRO A 151 -17.10 23.07 21.77
C PRO A 151 -17.94 21.79 21.81
N GLN A 152 -19.25 21.91 21.60
CA GLN A 152 -20.18 20.79 21.56
C GLN A 152 -20.00 19.89 20.33
N TYR A 153 -19.34 20.37 19.26
CA TYR A 153 -19.11 19.58 18.06
C TYR A 153 -17.85 18.72 18.16
N LEU A 154 -18.02 17.45 17.80
CA LEU A 154 -16.92 16.50 17.65
C LEU A 154 -16.18 16.79 16.35
N VAL A 155 -14.93 17.24 16.43
CA VAL A 155 -14.08 17.45 15.25
C VAL A 155 -13.05 16.33 15.12
N ALA A 156 -12.97 15.72 13.94
CA ALA A 156 -12.02 14.63 13.71
C ALA A 156 -11.30 14.73 12.37
N ASN A 157 -10.12 14.12 12.33
CA ASN A 157 -9.38 13.87 11.11
C ASN A 157 -10.08 12.79 10.26
N CYS A 158 -9.95 12.87 8.94
CA CYS A 158 -10.26 11.74 8.07
C CYS A 158 -9.24 10.60 8.29
N TYR A 159 -9.66 9.51 8.95
CA TYR A 159 -8.79 8.38 9.25
C TYR A 159 -8.45 7.52 8.02
N ALA A 160 -9.28 7.54 6.97
CA ALA A 160 -8.89 7.00 5.65
C ALA A 160 -7.64 7.70 5.13
N HIS A 161 -7.59 9.03 5.23
CA HIS A 161 -6.44 9.82 4.83
C HIS A 161 -5.23 9.57 5.75
N GLN A 162 -5.43 9.44 7.07
CA GLN A 162 -4.35 9.11 8.00
C GLN A 162 -3.66 7.79 7.67
N ILE A 163 -4.42 6.72 7.37
CA ILE A 163 -3.82 5.45 6.94
C ILE A 163 -3.07 5.61 5.61
N GLN A 164 -3.58 6.42 4.68
CA GLN A 164 -2.86 6.71 3.43
C GLN A 164 -1.52 7.43 3.67
N LEU A 165 -1.47 8.34 4.64
CA LEU A 165 -0.22 9.01 5.04
C LEU A 165 0.77 8.01 5.65
N VAL A 166 0.33 7.09 6.50
CA VAL A 166 1.18 6.01 7.04
C VAL A 166 1.82 5.19 5.91
N VAL A 167 1.03 4.79 4.90
CA VAL A 167 1.57 4.07 3.74
C VAL A 167 2.54 4.95 2.94
N GLY A 168 2.22 6.22 2.75
CA GLY A 168 3.08 7.17 2.06
C GLY A 168 4.43 7.34 2.76
N ASP A 169 4.44 7.48 4.08
CA ASP A 169 5.67 7.62 4.86
C ASP A 169 6.47 6.33 4.94
N TYR A 170 5.79 5.18 5.00
CA TYR A 170 6.43 3.87 4.84
C TYR A 170 7.20 3.79 3.51
N MET A 171 6.64 4.27 2.40
CA MET A 171 7.35 4.30 1.12
C MET A 171 8.51 5.28 1.08
N LYS A 172 8.32 6.51 1.60
CA LYS A 172 9.38 7.53 1.66
C LYS A 172 10.60 7.03 2.43
N ARG A 173 10.36 6.32 3.55
CA ARG A 173 11.42 5.76 4.40
C ARG A 173 12.07 4.51 3.79
N ASN A 174 11.40 3.83 2.86
CA ASN A 174 11.88 2.60 2.23
C ASN A 174 12.03 2.73 0.71
N PRO A 175 13.04 3.46 0.20
CA PRO A 175 13.18 3.72 -1.24
C PRO A 175 13.41 2.46 -2.09
N ALA A 176 13.95 1.38 -1.53
CA ALA A 176 14.04 0.09 -2.24
C ALA A 176 12.63 -0.48 -2.51
N ILE A 177 11.77 -0.47 -1.50
CA ILE A 177 10.38 -0.96 -1.61
C ILE A 177 9.62 -0.13 -2.63
N ARG A 178 9.77 1.20 -2.57
CA ARG A 178 9.20 2.10 -3.57
C ARG A 178 9.64 1.74 -4.99
N SER A 179 10.94 1.49 -5.21
CA SER A 179 11.46 1.11 -6.53
C SER A 179 10.83 -0.18 -7.06
N TYR A 180 10.71 -1.23 -6.25
CA TYR A 180 10.07 -2.48 -6.68
C TYR A 180 8.59 -2.30 -7.03
N ILE A 181 7.88 -1.45 -6.30
CA ILE A 181 6.49 -1.11 -6.62
C ILE A 181 6.40 -0.34 -7.93
N GLU A 182 7.29 0.63 -8.16
CA GLU A 182 7.35 1.38 -9.43
C GLU A 182 7.63 0.45 -10.61
N GLN A 183 8.53 -0.54 -10.46
CA GLN A 183 8.77 -1.57 -11.48
C GLN A 183 7.52 -2.41 -11.76
N ALA A 184 6.82 -2.87 -10.72
CA ALA A 184 5.55 -3.61 -10.87
C ALA A 184 4.47 -2.78 -11.59
N VAL A 185 4.35 -1.50 -11.23
CA VAL A 185 3.44 -0.55 -11.88
C VAL A 185 3.83 -0.36 -13.36
N GLU A 186 5.12 -0.30 -13.66
CA GLU A 186 5.62 -0.15 -15.02
C GLU A 186 5.26 -1.35 -15.90
N ILE A 187 5.42 -2.59 -15.39
CA ILE A 187 5.00 -3.82 -16.07
C ILE A 187 3.50 -3.76 -16.39
N VAL A 188 2.68 -3.47 -15.38
CA VAL A 188 1.21 -3.40 -15.53
C VAL A 188 0.82 -2.36 -16.57
N LYS A 189 1.40 -1.16 -16.49
CA LYS A 189 1.11 -0.06 -17.42
C LYS A 189 1.51 -0.44 -18.85
N TRP A 190 2.69 -1.02 -19.05
CA TRP A 190 3.20 -1.35 -20.38
C TRP A 190 2.26 -2.32 -21.11
N PHE A 191 1.88 -3.44 -20.47
CA PHE A 191 0.92 -4.37 -21.05
C PHE A 191 -0.45 -3.74 -21.28
N ASN A 192 -0.96 -2.92 -20.35
CA ASN A 192 -2.26 -2.27 -20.55
C ASN A 192 -2.25 -1.20 -21.66
N THR A 193 -1.09 -0.72 -22.09
CA THR A 193 -0.96 0.25 -23.19
C THR A 193 -0.54 -0.35 -24.53
N HIS A 194 0.12 -1.52 -24.53
CA HIS A 194 0.63 -2.15 -25.74
C HIS A 194 -0.27 -3.33 -26.14
N SER A 195 -1.21 -3.08 -27.05
CA SER A 195 -2.28 -4.01 -27.43
C SER A 195 -1.77 -5.37 -27.92
N TYR A 196 -0.68 -5.37 -28.69
CA TYR A 196 -0.07 -6.59 -29.21
C TYR A 196 0.50 -7.46 -28.08
N ALA A 197 1.37 -6.91 -27.22
CA ALA A 197 1.90 -7.64 -26.07
C ALA A 197 0.81 -8.11 -25.10
N LEU A 198 -0.24 -7.29 -24.89
CA LEU A 198 -1.39 -7.68 -24.10
C LEU A 198 -2.09 -8.90 -24.68
N ARG A 199 -2.26 -8.95 -26.01
CA ARG A 199 -2.89 -10.09 -26.67
C ARG A 199 -2.05 -11.35 -26.54
N MET A 200 -0.75 -11.27 -26.78
CA MET A 200 0.15 -12.42 -26.58
C MET A 200 0.11 -12.92 -25.14
N PHE A 201 0.12 -12.00 -24.17
CA PHE A 201 -0.03 -12.35 -22.76
C PHE A 201 -1.36 -13.04 -22.46
N MET A 202 -2.47 -12.59 -23.06
CA MET A 202 -3.76 -13.25 -22.93
C MET A 202 -3.77 -14.66 -23.53
N GLU A 203 -3.13 -14.88 -24.68
CA GLU A 203 -3.02 -16.22 -25.28
C GLU A 203 -2.17 -17.15 -24.41
N GLU A 204 -1.04 -16.68 -23.90
CA GLU A 204 -0.20 -17.47 -22.99
C GLU A 204 -0.97 -17.86 -21.72
N GLN A 205 -1.79 -16.96 -21.17
CA GLN A 205 -2.66 -17.30 -20.03
C GLN A 205 -3.64 -18.42 -20.34
N LYS A 206 -4.24 -18.45 -21.54
CA LYS A 206 -5.22 -19.48 -21.93
C LYS A 206 -4.61 -20.88 -21.97
N THR A 207 -3.31 -20.99 -22.23
CA THR A 207 -2.59 -22.28 -22.15
C THR A 207 -2.55 -22.86 -20.73
N LEU A 208 -2.68 -22.00 -19.70
CA LEU A 208 -2.56 -22.37 -18.30
C LEU A 208 -3.90 -22.40 -17.54
N THR A 209 -4.91 -21.66 -18.01
CA THR A 209 -6.21 -21.50 -17.34
C THR A 209 -7.33 -21.20 -18.35
N LYS A 210 -8.54 -21.71 -18.07
CA LYS A 210 -9.76 -21.39 -18.84
C LYS A 210 -10.26 -19.95 -18.58
N HIS A 211 -9.81 -19.32 -17.50
CA HIS A 211 -10.25 -17.98 -17.09
C HIS A 211 -9.04 -17.05 -16.98
N PRO A 212 -8.59 -16.43 -18.09
CA PRO A 212 -7.50 -15.46 -18.07
C PRO A 212 -7.89 -14.22 -17.27
N LEU A 213 -6.97 -13.69 -16.48
CA LEU A 213 -7.21 -12.51 -15.64
C LEU A 213 -6.61 -11.26 -16.29
N LYS A 214 -7.30 -10.12 -16.13
CA LYS A 214 -6.78 -8.81 -16.54
C LYS A 214 -5.77 -8.29 -15.52
N LEU A 215 -4.79 -7.52 -15.99
CA LEU A 215 -3.92 -6.74 -15.10
C LEU A 215 -4.72 -5.59 -14.50
N ILE A 216 -4.46 -5.27 -13.23
CA ILE A 216 -5.12 -4.17 -12.53
C ILE A 216 -4.19 -2.97 -12.53
N THR A 217 -4.56 -1.88 -13.22
CA THR A 217 -3.82 -0.61 -13.14
C THR A 217 -4.06 0.03 -11.78
N PRO A 218 -3.01 0.26 -10.97
CA PRO A 218 -3.18 0.94 -9.70
C PRO A 218 -3.44 2.43 -9.91
N PHE A 219 -4.36 2.98 -9.12
CA PHE A 219 -4.63 4.42 -9.07
C PHE A 219 -3.59 5.08 -8.17
N ILE A 220 -2.89 6.10 -8.69
CA ILE A 220 -1.72 6.74 -8.05
C ILE A 220 -2.03 7.21 -6.63
N ILE A 221 -3.26 7.64 -6.36
CA ILE A 221 -3.67 8.27 -5.09
C ILE A 221 -4.25 7.25 -4.09
N ARG A 222 -4.39 5.96 -4.45
CA ARG A 222 -5.04 4.94 -3.59
C ARG A 222 -4.17 3.70 -3.41
N TRP A 223 -3.55 3.54 -2.25
CA TRP A 223 -2.63 2.42 -1.95
C TRP A 223 -3.30 1.03 -1.91
N THR A 224 -4.59 0.97 -1.60
CA THR A 224 -5.39 -0.27 -1.71
C THR A 224 -5.31 -0.85 -3.12
N THR A 225 -5.36 0.01 -4.15
CA THR A 225 -5.23 -0.42 -5.55
C THR A 225 -3.82 -0.90 -5.90
N HIS A 226 -2.78 -0.40 -5.23
CA HIS A 226 -1.41 -0.89 -5.41
C HIS A 226 -1.26 -2.30 -4.82
N CYS A 227 -1.81 -2.56 -3.64
CA CYS A 227 -1.83 -3.89 -3.04
C CYS A 227 -2.59 -4.90 -3.93
N LEU A 228 -3.74 -4.49 -4.50
CA LEU A 228 -4.50 -5.30 -5.44
C LEU A 228 -3.74 -5.56 -6.74
N ALA A 229 -3.10 -4.53 -7.31
CA ALA A 229 -2.30 -4.64 -8.52
C ALA A 229 -1.12 -5.60 -8.34
N ILE A 230 -0.36 -5.47 -7.24
CA ILE A 230 0.76 -6.36 -6.92
C ILE A 230 0.26 -7.79 -6.68
N THR A 231 -0.84 -7.95 -5.95
CA THR A 231 -1.44 -9.28 -5.74
C THR A 231 -1.85 -9.94 -7.05
N ARG A 232 -2.50 -9.19 -7.95
CA ARG A 232 -2.88 -9.66 -9.29
C ARG A 232 -1.64 -9.99 -10.13
N LEU A 233 -0.62 -9.14 -10.10
CA LEU A 233 0.61 -9.34 -10.84
C LEU A 233 1.34 -10.61 -10.36
N LEU A 234 1.41 -10.85 -9.05
CA LEU A 234 1.95 -12.07 -8.46
C LEU A 234 1.16 -13.33 -8.84
N HIS A 235 -0.17 -13.26 -8.96
CA HIS A 235 -0.96 -14.39 -9.48
C HIS A 235 -0.66 -14.66 -10.96
N LEU A 236 -0.34 -13.61 -11.71
CA LEU A 236 0.02 -13.66 -13.13
C LEU A 236 1.52 -13.89 -13.37
N HIS A 237 2.26 -14.20 -12.32
CA HIS A 237 3.69 -14.49 -12.36
C HIS A 237 4.02 -15.52 -13.44
N THR A 238 3.50 -16.74 -13.32
CA THR A 238 3.80 -17.86 -14.23
C THR A 238 3.59 -17.50 -15.71
N PRO A 239 2.39 -17.10 -16.16
CA PRO A 239 2.18 -16.76 -17.56
C PRO A 239 3.07 -15.61 -18.05
N LEU A 240 3.35 -14.59 -17.22
CA LEU A 240 4.22 -13.48 -17.62
C LEU A 240 5.65 -13.91 -17.91
N GLN A 241 6.25 -14.80 -17.10
CA GLN A 241 7.61 -15.26 -17.41
C GLN A 241 7.64 -16.27 -18.53
N THR A 242 6.64 -17.15 -18.65
CA THR A 242 6.59 -18.05 -19.80
C THR A 242 6.51 -17.25 -21.10
N LEU A 243 5.67 -16.20 -21.13
CA LEU A 243 5.62 -15.26 -22.25
C LEU A 243 6.98 -14.61 -22.51
N ALA A 244 7.60 -14.01 -21.48
CA ALA A 244 8.89 -13.34 -21.62
C ALA A 244 10.01 -14.28 -22.06
N MET A 245 9.96 -15.56 -21.72
CA MET A 245 10.94 -16.56 -22.15
C MET A 245 10.73 -17.05 -23.58
N LYS A 246 9.47 -17.19 -24.03
CA LYS A 246 9.15 -17.71 -25.37
C LYS A 246 9.23 -16.62 -26.43
N HIS A 247 8.81 -15.41 -26.09
CA HIS A 247 8.53 -14.33 -27.04
C HIS A 247 9.33 -13.06 -26.72
N HIS A 248 10.52 -13.20 -26.11
CA HIS A 248 11.34 -12.06 -25.69
C HIS A 248 11.57 -11.08 -26.85
N ASP A 249 12.14 -11.58 -27.95
CA ASP A 249 12.56 -10.75 -29.08
C ASP A 249 11.35 -10.22 -29.85
N GLU A 250 10.33 -11.04 -30.07
CA GLU A 250 9.06 -10.64 -30.69
C GLU A 250 8.37 -9.48 -29.92
N LEU A 251 8.38 -9.51 -28.59
CA LEU A 251 7.85 -8.44 -27.77
C LEU A 251 8.70 -7.16 -27.84
N VAL A 252 10.01 -7.28 -27.98
CA VAL A 252 10.93 -6.13 -28.13
C VAL A 252 10.83 -5.52 -29.52
N ASP A 253 10.67 -6.33 -30.56
CA ASP A 253 10.55 -5.85 -31.94
C ASP A 253 9.18 -5.21 -32.20
N SER A 254 8.14 -5.67 -31.50
CA SER A 254 6.77 -5.16 -31.62
C SER A 254 6.58 -3.68 -31.27
N VAL A 255 7.58 -3.02 -30.65
CA VAL A 255 7.53 -1.59 -30.33
C VAL A 255 8.22 -0.70 -31.38
N GLY A 256 8.72 -1.30 -32.48
CA GLY A 256 9.37 -0.63 -33.60
C GLY A 256 10.80 -0.14 -33.28
N MET A 257 11.37 0.69 -34.17
CA MET A 257 12.79 1.08 -34.10
C MET A 257 13.12 2.23 -33.13
N LYS A 258 12.13 2.81 -32.45
CA LYS A 258 12.36 3.96 -31.54
C LYS A 258 13.17 3.51 -30.32
N THR A 259 14.39 4.04 -30.17
CA THR A 259 15.33 3.66 -29.11
C THR A 259 14.71 3.69 -27.70
N LYS A 260 13.93 4.72 -27.37
CA LYS A 260 13.26 4.82 -26.05
C LYS A 260 12.24 3.70 -25.83
N SER A 261 11.48 3.32 -26.86
CA SER A 261 10.48 2.26 -26.79
C SER A 261 11.14 0.89 -26.67
N VAL A 262 12.16 0.62 -27.49
CA VAL A 262 12.95 -0.63 -27.46
C VAL A 262 13.61 -0.81 -26.10
N SER A 263 14.29 0.22 -25.59
CA SER A 263 14.93 0.17 -24.26
C SER A 263 13.91 -0.06 -23.14
N LYS A 264 12.71 0.51 -23.25
CA LYS A 264 11.63 0.26 -22.29
C LYS A 264 11.12 -1.18 -22.37
N ALA A 265 10.87 -1.72 -23.57
CA ALA A 265 10.44 -3.10 -23.76
C ALA A 265 11.46 -4.09 -23.18
N LYS A 266 12.76 -3.92 -23.52
CA LYS A 266 13.86 -4.71 -22.96
C LYS A 266 13.89 -4.63 -21.43
N ARG A 267 13.73 -3.43 -20.86
CA ARG A 267 13.69 -3.24 -19.40
C ARG A 267 12.52 -3.98 -18.75
N ILE A 268 11.33 -3.93 -19.35
CA ILE A 268 10.15 -4.65 -18.84
C ILE A 268 10.36 -6.17 -18.92
N MET A 269 10.94 -6.68 -20.00
CA MET A 269 11.29 -8.10 -20.12
C MET A 269 12.32 -8.53 -19.07
N ASN A 270 13.32 -7.68 -18.81
CA ASN A 270 14.30 -7.91 -17.74
C ASN A 270 13.65 -7.96 -16.37
N TYR A 271 12.74 -7.03 -16.05
CA TYR A 271 11.98 -7.06 -14.79
C TYR A 271 11.18 -8.36 -14.63
N ILE A 272 10.50 -8.82 -15.69
CA ILE A 272 9.68 -10.04 -15.64
C ILE A 272 10.55 -11.29 -15.47
N SER A 273 11.74 -11.30 -16.06
CA SER A 273 12.71 -12.39 -15.97
C SER A 273 13.48 -12.38 -14.65
N ASP A 274 13.56 -11.24 -13.97
CA ASP A 274 14.22 -11.10 -12.66
C ASP A 274 13.38 -11.74 -11.55
N GLN A 275 13.82 -12.92 -11.12
CA GLN A 275 13.20 -13.65 -10.01
C GLN A 275 13.25 -12.85 -8.69
N SER A 276 14.25 -12.00 -8.49
CA SER A 276 14.40 -11.21 -7.27
C SER A 276 13.28 -10.17 -7.12
N LEU A 277 12.86 -9.52 -8.21
CA LEU A 277 11.70 -8.61 -8.21
C LEU A 277 10.47 -9.30 -7.62
N TRP A 278 10.18 -10.52 -8.08
CA TRP A 278 9.00 -11.25 -7.66
C TRP A 278 9.04 -11.69 -6.20
N GLU A 279 10.22 -12.02 -5.68
CA GLU A 279 10.44 -12.33 -4.26
C GLU A 279 10.19 -11.10 -3.39
N HIS A 280 10.78 -9.95 -3.76
CA HIS A 280 10.54 -8.69 -3.06
C HIS A 280 9.07 -8.26 -3.16
N LEU A 281 8.39 -8.47 -4.30
CA LEU A 281 6.96 -8.17 -4.41
C LEU A 281 6.09 -9.03 -3.49
N ARG A 282 6.46 -10.29 -3.22
CA ARG A 282 5.76 -11.13 -2.22
C ARG A 282 5.92 -10.59 -0.81
N GLU A 283 7.15 -10.21 -0.44
CA GLU A 283 7.44 -9.57 0.84
C GLU A 283 6.67 -8.24 0.98
N ILE A 284 6.72 -7.39 -0.04
CA ILE A 284 6.01 -6.11 -0.09
C ILE A 284 4.50 -6.31 0.03
N LYS A 285 3.93 -7.31 -0.65
CA LYS A 285 2.52 -7.68 -0.46
C LYS A 285 2.21 -7.98 1.00
N SER A 286 3.09 -8.72 1.69
CA SER A 286 2.89 -9.05 3.11
C SER A 286 2.88 -7.81 4.02
N HIS A 287 3.68 -6.79 3.68
CA HIS A 287 3.73 -5.52 4.41
C HIS A 287 2.50 -4.64 4.10
N LEU A 288 2.08 -4.61 2.82
CA LEU A 288 0.98 -3.77 2.36
C LEU A 288 -0.40 -4.33 2.71
N GLN A 289 -0.55 -5.64 2.79
CA GLN A 289 -1.84 -6.28 3.06
C GLN A 289 -2.52 -5.80 4.37
N PRO A 290 -1.86 -5.77 5.54
CA PRO A 290 -2.49 -5.24 6.76
C PRO A 290 -2.86 -3.75 6.64
N LEU A 291 -2.08 -2.96 5.91
CA LEU A 291 -2.34 -1.54 5.67
C LEU A 291 -3.50 -1.34 4.66
N ALA A 292 -3.63 -2.21 3.67
CA ALA A 292 -4.73 -2.21 2.72
C ALA A 292 -6.05 -2.58 3.39
N VAL A 293 -6.03 -3.54 4.32
CA VAL A 293 -7.20 -3.86 5.17
C VAL A 293 -7.56 -2.67 6.05
N ALA A 294 -6.59 -2.04 6.72
CA ALA A 294 -6.82 -0.83 7.50
C ALA A 294 -7.44 0.29 6.67
N ALA A 295 -6.90 0.55 5.47
CA ALA A 295 -7.42 1.57 4.57
C ALA A 295 -8.84 1.25 4.09
N HIS A 296 -9.15 -0.03 3.83
CA HIS A 296 -10.50 -0.43 3.42
C HIS A 296 -11.51 -0.22 4.54
N VAL A 297 -11.17 -0.64 5.77
CA VAL A 297 -12.03 -0.46 6.95
C VAL A 297 -12.25 1.02 7.23
N THR A 298 -11.22 1.86 7.16
CA THR A 298 -11.36 3.30 7.48
C THR A 298 -11.99 4.13 6.35
N GLN A 299 -12.18 3.54 5.16
CA GLN A 299 -12.86 4.16 4.01
C GLN A 299 -14.34 3.80 3.89
N ALA A 300 -14.82 2.85 4.69
CA ALA A 300 -16.21 2.42 4.63
C ALA A 300 -17.15 3.56 5.06
N ALA A 301 -18.33 3.68 4.43
CA ALA A 301 -19.27 4.77 4.69
C ALA A 301 -19.81 4.76 6.13
N ASP A 302 -19.79 3.60 6.77
CA ASP A 302 -20.20 3.30 8.14
C ASP A 302 -19.01 3.20 9.12
N THR A 303 -17.84 3.75 8.75
CA THR A 303 -16.68 3.78 9.66
C THR A 303 -16.99 4.60 10.91
N ARG A 304 -16.84 3.98 12.08
CA ARG A 304 -17.01 4.60 13.40
C ARG A 304 -15.68 4.73 14.15
N ALA A 305 -15.67 5.52 15.22
CA ALA A 305 -14.46 5.77 16.03
C ALA A 305 -13.89 4.49 16.66
N ASP A 306 -14.75 3.56 17.10
CA ASP A 306 -14.35 2.25 17.63
C ASP A 306 -13.70 1.38 16.55
N HIS A 307 -14.23 1.37 15.32
CA HIS A 307 -13.59 0.67 14.19
C HIS A 307 -12.15 1.18 13.95
N VAL A 308 -11.97 2.51 13.97
CA VAL A 308 -10.65 3.14 13.84
C VAL A 308 -9.71 2.70 14.97
N LEU A 309 -10.16 2.80 16.22
CA LEU A 309 -9.34 2.43 17.38
C LEU A 309 -8.98 0.94 17.37
N LEU A 310 -9.93 0.06 17.07
CA LEU A 310 -9.69 -1.38 16.96
C LEU A 310 -8.69 -1.70 15.84
N MET A 311 -8.72 -0.98 14.72
CA MET A 311 -7.75 -1.15 13.64
C MET A 311 -6.34 -0.74 14.07
N PHE A 312 -6.18 0.40 14.75
CA PHE A 312 -4.88 0.75 15.33
C PHE A 312 -4.43 -0.23 16.41
N GLY A 313 -5.35 -0.67 17.27
CA GLY A 313 -5.10 -1.69 18.28
C GLY A 313 -4.63 -3.01 17.67
N LYS A 314 -5.17 -3.44 16.52
CA LYS A 314 -4.70 -4.63 15.79
C LYS A 314 -3.28 -4.45 15.24
N LEU A 315 -2.99 -3.31 14.61
CA LEU A 315 -1.66 -3.00 14.11
C LEU A 315 -0.64 -2.98 15.26
N PHE A 316 -0.99 -2.33 16.37
CA PHE A 316 -0.16 -2.27 17.56
C PHE A 316 0.01 -3.65 18.23
N LYS A 317 -1.06 -4.45 18.36
CA LYS A 317 -1.00 -5.81 18.93
C LYS A 317 -0.08 -6.72 18.11
N ARG A 318 -0.06 -6.55 16.77
CA ARG A 318 0.86 -7.31 15.91
C ARG A 318 2.32 -6.92 16.16
N TRP A 319 2.58 -5.63 16.38
CA TRP A 319 3.90 -5.14 16.79
C TRP A 319 4.27 -5.60 18.21
N ALA A 320 3.34 -5.54 19.17
CA ALA A 320 3.54 -5.96 20.55
C ALA A 320 3.86 -7.46 20.70
N LYS A 321 3.41 -8.30 19.76
CA LYS A 321 3.74 -9.73 19.70
C LYS A 321 5.01 -10.05 18.92
N ALA A 322 5.63 -9.07 18.25
CA ALA A 322 6.88 -9.28 17.56
C ALA A 322 8.03 -9.38 18.57
N ASP A 323 9.16 -9.96 18.18
CA ASP A 323 10.40 -9.88 18.94
C ASP A 323 10.98 -8.46 18.87
N GLN A 324 10.28 -7.47 19.45
CA GLN A 324 10.51 -6.03 19.23
C GLN A 324 11.96 -5.61 19.44
N ASP A 325 12.60 -6.15 20.48
CA ASP A 325 13.97 -5.83 20.88
C ASP A 325 14.95 -5.89 19.71
N ILE A 326 14.89 -6.95 18.89
CA ILE A 326 15.83 -7.12 17.77
C ILE A 326 15.63 -6.05 16.70
N PHE A 327 14.38 -5.67 16.43
CA PHE A 327 14.04 -4.66 15.44
C PHE A 327 14.39 -3.25 15.95
N ILE A 328 14.11 -2.95 17.22
CA ILE A 328 14.47 -1.69 17.87
C ILE A 328 15.99 -1.52 17.87
N ALA A 329 16.73 -2.55 18.29
CA ALA A 329 18.19 -2.51 18.29
C ALA A 329 18.77 -2.41 16.87
N ALA A 330 18.22 -3.11 15.88
CA ALA A 330 18.65 -3.02 14.49
C ALA A 330 18.47 -1.60 13.93
N VAL A 331 17.34 -0.95 14.20
CA VAL A 331 17.10 0.45 13.79
C VAL A 331 18.06 1.39 14.49
N TYR A 332 18.27 1.23 15.79
CA TYR A 332 19.16 2.08 16.58
C TYR A 332 20.63 1.96 16.15
N LEU A 333 21.13 0.74 15.95
CA LEU A 333 22.52 0.45 15.58
C LEU A 333 22.79 0.68 14.09
N ASN A 334 21.78 0.99 13.28
CA ASN A 334 21.99 1.29 11.87
C ASN A 334 22.58 2.70 11.70
N PRO A 335 23.82 2.84 11.21
CA PRO A 335 24.49 4.15 11.13
C PRO A 335 23.87 5.09 10.10
N PHE A 336 23.07 4.56 9.17
CA PHE A 336 22.36 5.34 8.16
C PHE A 336 21.01 5.89 8.66
N VAL A 337 20.62 5.53 9.88
CA VAL A 337 19.34 5.90 10.49
C VAL A 337 19.59 6.82 11.68
N LYS A 338 18.88 7.95 11.71
CA LYS A 338 19.00 8.92 12.81
C LYS A 338 18.26 8.39 14.05
N SER A 339 18.86 8.53 15.24
CA SER A 339 18.26 8.12 16.51
C SER A 339 16.97 8.87 16.85
N THR A 340 16.71 10.01 16.19
CA THR A 340 15.48 10.81 16.29
C THR A 340 14.22 10.10 15.78
N LEU A 341 14.33 8.87 15.27
CA LEU A 341 13.18 8.04 14.94
C LEU A 341 12.42 7.55 16.17
N PHE A 342 13.09 7.43 17.31
CA PHE A 342 12.46 6.99 18.54
C PHE A 342 11.78 8.17 19.25
N SER A 343 10.56 7.95 19.74
CA SER A 343 9.83 8.94 20.53
C SER A 343 10.56 9.24 21.85
N HIS A 344 10.27 10.38 22.47
CA HIS A 344 10.80 10.73 23.80
C HIS A 344 10.53 9.65 24.87
N SER A 345 9.44 8.88 24.71
CA SER A 345 9.12 7.74 25.58
C SER A 345 10.08 6.54 25.45
N MET A 346 10.81 6.43 24.33
CA MET A 346 11.90 5.47 24.13
C MET A 346 13.22 6.15 24.43
N SER A 347 13.45 6.45 25.70
CA SER A 347 14.66 7.13 26.15
C SER A 347 15.92 6.31 25.81
N PRO A 348 17.09 6.97 25.67
CA PRO A 348 18.33 6.29 25.29
C PRO A 348 18.66 5.13 26.23
N ILE A 349 18.34 5.25 27.52
CA ILE A 349 18.59 4.20 28.52
C ILE A 349 17.74 2.95 28.28
N ILE A 350 16.50 3.08 27.83
CA ILE A 350 15.65 1.93 27.46
C ILE A 350 16.27 1.21 26.26
N ILE A 351 16.67 1.97 25.24
CA ILE A 351 17.28 1.39 24.03
C ILE A 351 18.63 0.73 24.36
N HIS A 352 19.44 1.35 25.22
CA HIS A 352 20.70 0.76 25.71
C HIS A 352 20.46 -0.52 26.50
N SER A 353 19.41 -0.56 27.33
CA SER A 353 18.98 -1.76 28.06
C SER A 353 18.56 -2.88 27.10
N ILE A 354 17.85 -2.57 26.01
CA ILE A 354 17.51 -3.54 24.95
C ILE A 354 18.80 -4.09 24.32
N VAL A 355 19.72 -3.24 23.90
CA VAL A 355 20.99 -3.67 23.28
C VAL A 355 21.81 -4.52 24.26
N TRP A 356 21.87 -4.15 25.54
CA TRP A 356 22.52 -4.93 26.58
C TRP A 356 21.82 -6.28 26.79
N THR A 357 20.50 -6.31 26.91
CA THR A 357 19.73 -7.56 27.08
C THR A 357 19.96 -8.51 25.91
N LEU A 358 20.00 -7.98 24.67
CA LEU A 358 20.36 -8.76 23.49
C LEU A 358 21.80 -9.24 23.53
N TYR A 359 22.76 -8.37 23.92
CA TYR A 359 24.17 -8.74 24.06
C TYR A 359 24.34 -9.90 25.05
N THR A 360 23.81 -9.76 26.26
CA THR A 360 23.95 -10.78 27.32
C THR A 360 23.29 -12.08 26.93
N ARG A 361 22.09 -12.02 26.35
CA ARG A 361 21.38 -13.21 25.85
C ARG A 361 22.17 -13.94 24.77
N VAL A 362 22.65 -13.22 23.76
CA VAL A 362 23.28 -13.84 22.59
C VAL A 362 24.71 -14.33 22.89
N PHE A 363 25.47 -13.58 23.69
CA PHE A 363 26.83 -13.96 24.08
C PHE A 363 26.91 -14.75 25.39
N GLN A 364 25.76 -15.18 25.92
CA GLN A 364 25.63 -15.97 27.15
C GLN A 364 26.43 -15.37 28.32
N LYS A 365 26.39 -14.04 28.46
CA LYS A 365 27.06 -13.31 29.55
C LYS A 365 26.11 -13.12 30.72
N ASN A 366 26.66 -13.04 31.92
CA ASN A 366 25.87 -12.78 33.13
C ASN A 366 25.15 -11.43 32.98
N LYS A 367 23.84 -11.41 33.24
CA LYS A 367 23.03 -10.18 33.19
C LYS A 367 23.52 -9.12 34.19
N ASN A 368 24.19 -9.55 35.25
CA ASN A 368 24.74 -8.69 36.29
C ASN A 368 26.14 -8.15 35.95
N GLU A 369 26.75 -8.61 34.87
CA GLU A 369 28.07 -8.14 34.40
C GLU A 369 27.90 -7.28 33.15
N ILE A 370 28.09 -5.97 33.32
CA ILE A 370 28.14 -5.05 32.18
C ILE A 370 29.44 -5.33 31.41
N PRO A 371 29.37 -5.68 30.12
CA PRO A 371 30.59 -5.84 29.32
C PRO A 371 31.41 -4.54 29.40
N PRO A 372 32.70 -4.61 29.78
CA PRO A 372 33.51 -3.43 29.97
C PRO A 372 33.43 -2.50 28.76
N LYS A 373 33.21 -1.20 29.01
CA LYS A 373 33.11 -0.15 27.98
C LYS A 373 31.85 -0.17 27.10
N LEU A 374 30.94 -1.16 27.18
CA LEU A 374 29.71 -1.18 26.35
C LEU A 374 28.83 0.05 26.60
N GLY A 375 28.53 0.37 27.86
CA GLY A 375 27.73 1.55 28.21
C GLY A 375 28.36 2.86 27.73
N LYS A 376 29.67 3.04 27.95
CA LYS A 376 30.43 4.20 27.46
C LYS A 376 30.35 4.32 25.93
N ARG A 377 30.51 3.22 25.20
CA ARG A 377 30.42 3.19 23.74
C ARG A 377 29.00 3.47 23.23
N LEU A 378 27.98 2.94 23.89
CA LEU A 378 26.58 3.23 23.57
C LEU A 378 26.25 4.72 23.75
N MET A 379 26.77 5.34 24.81
CA MET A 379 26.63 6.78 25.03
C MET A 379 27.37 7.59 23.95
N GLN A 380 28.61 7.22 23.63
CA GLN A 380 29.38 7.87 22.56
C GLN A 380 28.69 7.75 21.21
N TYR A 381 28.12 6.58 20.90
CA TYR A 381 27.38 6.34 19.66
C TYR A 381 26.07 7.15 19.63
N HIS A 382 25.33 7.18 20.74
CA HIS A 382 24.11 7.98 20.85
C HIS A 382 24.37 9.47 20.62
N ASN A 383 25.39 10.01 21.28
CA ASN A 383 25.74 11.42 21.24
C ASN A 383 26.59 11.79 20.02
N ARG A 384 26.94 10.82 19.16
CA ARG A 384 27.84 10.99 18.00
C ARG A 384 29.15 11.67 18.40
N THR A 385 29.82 11.13 19.41
CA THR A 385 31.10 11.63 19.94
C THR A 385 32.20 10.57 19.86
N GLY A 386 33.45 11.01 20.03
CA GLY A 386 34.62 10.12 19.98
C GLY A 386 34.71 9.38 18.63
N PRO A 387 34.80 8.04 18.63
CA PRO A 387 34.94 7.27 17.38
C PRO A 387 33.69 7.29 16.50
N PHE A 388 32.55 7.76 17.03
CA PHE A 388 31.27 7.84 16.32
C PHE A 388 30.90 9.28 15.93
N SER A 389 31.90 10.17 15.89
CA SER A 389 31.73 11.57 15.46
C SER A 389 30.96 11.66 14.15
N SER A 390 30.05 12.64 14.04
CA SER A 390 29.26 12.91 12.84
C SER A 390 30.12 13.17 11.59
N VAL A 391 31.38 13.56 11.77
CA VAL A 391 32.36 13.72 10.68
C VAL A 391 32.60 12.40 9.94
N TYR A 392 32.72 11.29 10.67
CA TYR A 392 33.03 9.97 10.10
C TYR A 392 31.81 9.05 10.04
N TRP A 393 30.83 9.26 10.91
CA TRP A 393 29.61 8.43 11.04
C TRP A 393 28.33 9.16 10.59
N GLY A 394 28.48 10.27 9.86
CA GLY A 394 27.38 11.00 9.28
C GLY A 394 26.66 10.17 8.20
N PRO A 395 25.31 10.11 8.19
CA PRO A 395 24.56 9.31 7.22
C PRO A 395 24.85 9.68 5.76
N GLU A 396 25.13 10.96 5.49
CA GLU A 396 25.44 11.48 4.17
C GLU A 396 26.84 11.01 3.70
N GLN A 397 27.86 11.16 4.54
CA GLN A 397 29.24 10.73 4.28
C GLN A 397 29.34 9.21 4.10
N LEU A 398 28.68 8.45 4.98
CA LEU A 398 28.66 7.00 4.88
C LEU A 398 27.97 6.52 3.59
N LYS A 399 26.96 7.24 3.08
CA LYS A 399 26.29 6.89 1.81
C LYS A 399 27.22 7.07 0.62
N GLU A 400 28.05 8.10 0.65
CA GLU A 400 29.05 8.35 -0.38
C GLU A 400 30.12 7.25 -0.36
N MET A 401 30.72 6.99 0.80
CA MET A 401 31.78 5.97 0.95
C MET A 401 31.32 4.54 0.64
N TYR A 402 30.10 4.17 1.07
CA TYR A 402 29.58 2.79 0.94
C TYR A 402 28.52 2.63 -0.14
N GLY A 403 28.39 3.63 -1.04
CA GLY A 403 27.42 3.60 -2.14
C GLY A 403 27.60 2.39 -3.07
N GLN A 404 28.84 1.93 -3.25
CA GLN A 404 29.18 0.78 -4.11
C GLN A 404 28.95 -0.57 -3.43
N VAL A 405 28.95 -0.63 -2.09
CA VAL A 405 28.67 -1.86 -1.36
C VAL A 405 27.19 -2.23 -1.55
N LYS A 406 26.90 -3.51 -1.80
CA LYS A 406 25.51 -3.98 -1.92
C LYS A 406 24.72 -3.56 -0.68
N ARG A 407 23.55 -2.94 -0.90
CA ARG A 407 22.72 -2.29 0.15
C ARG A 407 22.54 -3.14 1.41
N PHE A 408 22.37 -4.46 1.24
CA PHE A 408 22.21 -5.42 2.33
C PHE A 408 23.39 -5.46 3.30
N TYR A 409 24.63 -5.31 2.81
CA TYR A 409 25.84 -5.44 3.63
C TYR A 409 26.39 -4.09 4.14
N ARG A 410 25.81 -2.96 3.72
CA ARG A 410 26.36 -1.62 4.02
C ARG A 410 26.50 -1.35 5.51
N SER A 411 25.44 -1.59 6.28
CA SER A 411 25.44 -1.30 7.71
C SER A 411 26.47 -2.16 8.46
N VAL A 412 26.62 -3.43 8.10
CA VAL A 412 27.63 -4.33 8.67
C VAL A 412 29.05 -3.90 8.28
N ALA A 413 29.27 -3.51 7.01
CA ALA A 413 30.56 -3.04 6.52
C ALA A 413 31.08 -1.81 7.28
N VAL A 414 30.18 -0.88 7.65
CA VAL A 414 30.55 0.29 8.48
C VAL A 414 30.98 -0.14 9.88
N TRP A 415 30.26 -1.09 10.50
CA TRP A 415 30.64 -1.59 11.83
C TRP A 415 31.95 -2.40 11.84
N ASN A 416 32.31 -3.03 10.72
CA ASN A 416 33.59 -3.72 10.56
C ASN A 416 34.81 -2.77 10.52
N LEU A 417 34.60 -1.45 10.37
CA LEU A 417 35.69 -0.47 10.55
C LEU A 417 36.12 -0.31 12.01
N GLN A 418 35.26 -0.68 12.95
CA GLN A 418 35.60 -0.68 14.36
C GLN A 418 36.33 -1.98 14.70
N ASP A 419 37.07 -1.94 15.80
CA ASP A 419 37.58 -3.16 16.42
C ASP A 419 36.41 -4.10 16.75
N THR A 420 36.33 -5.19 15.98
CA THR A 420 35.26 -6.19 16.04
C THR A 420 35.33 -7.03 17.29
N GLN A 421 36.33 -6.85 18.16
CA GLN A 421 36.34 -7.44 19.50
C GLN A 421 35.60 -6.56 20.51
N GLN A 422 35.34 -5.28 20.20
CA GLN A 422 34.62 -4.39 21.09
C GLN A 422 33.15 -4.80 21.24
N PRO A 423 32.59 -4.80 22.47
CA PRO A 423 31.24 -5.27 22.73
C PRO A 423 30.15 -4.65 21.84
N LEU A 424 30.22 -3.33 21.58
CA LEU A 424 29.22 -2.64 20.77
C LEU A 424 29.30 -3.03 19.29
N ALA A 425 30.50 -3.08 18.72
CA ALA A 425 30.68 -3.48 17.33
C ALA A 425 30.22 -4.93 17.11
N ARG A 426 30.55 -5.84 18.05
CA ARG A 426 30.12 -7.24 18.02
C ARG A 426 28.62 -7.41 17.95
N VAL A 427 27.89 -6.77 18.86
CA VAL A 427 26.42 -6.90 18.88
C VAL A 427 25.76 -6.18 17.71
N ALA A 428 26.32 -5.06 17.25
CA ALA A 428 25.82 -4.37 16.07
C ALA A 428 25.99 -5.21 14.81
N ILE A 429 27.17 -5.77 14.57
CA ILE A 429 27.42 -6.70 13.45
C ILE A 429 26.47 -7.88 13.52
N LEU A 430 26.31 -8.49 14.69
CA LEU A 430 25.44 -9.64 14.88
C LEU A 430 23.97 -9.32 14.55
N ILE A 431 23.42 -8.26 15.14
CA ILE A 431 22.02 -7.86 14.95
C ILE A 431 21.77 -7.44 13.50
N LEU A 432 22.67 -6.64 12.91
CA LEU A 432 22.51 -6.15 11.54
C LEU A 432 22.75 -7.24 10.48
N SER A 433 23.41 -8.34 10.84
CA SER A 433 23.57 -9.53 9.98
C SER A 433 22.41 -10.52 10.12
N PHE A 434 21.51 -10.33 11.10
CA PHE A 434 20.40 -11.25 11.34
C PHE A 434 19.35 -11.18 10.23
N ILE A 435 18.99 -12.33 9.66
CA ILE A 435 18.05 -12.42 8.54
C ILE A 435 16.65 -12.76 9.08
N CYS A 436 15.73 -11.78 9.04
CA CYS A 436 14.35 -11.95 9.50
C CYS A 436 13.42 -12.61 8.45
N ASN A 437 13.90 -13.60 7.69
CA ASN A 437 13.07 -14.37 6.76
C ASN A 437 13.63 -15.79 6.54
N SER A 438 12.75 -16.72 6.15
CA SER A 438 13.10 -18.10 5.81
C SER A 438 13.16 -18.34 4.30
N ALA A 439 13.21 -17.30 3.46
CA ALA A 439 13.20 -17.43 2.00
C ALA A 439 14.42 -18.22 1.46
N GLY A 440 15.53 -18.28 2.21
CA GLY A 440 16.64 -19.20 1.94
C GLY A 440 16.22 -20.69 1.98
N CYS A 441 15.42 -21.07 2.97
CA CYS A 441 14.87 -22.42 3.10
C CYS A 441 13.89 -22.72 1.97
N GLU A 442 13.04 -21.76 1.60
CA GLU A 442 12.12 -21.93 0.46
C GLU A 442 12.86 -22.18 -0.86
N ARG A 443 14.00 -21.50 -1.08
CA ARG A 443 14.88 -21.75 -2.22
C ARG A 443 15.49 -23.15 -2.18
N LEU A 444 15.91 -23.62 -1.00
CA LEU A 444 16.40 -24.98 -0.80
C LEU A 444 15.33 -26.03 -1.09
N PHE A 445 14.11 -25.86 -0.57
CA PHE A 445 12.99 -26.77 -0.83
C PHE A 445 12.64 -26.85 -2.31
N SER A 446 12.73 -25.72 -3.03
CA SER A 446 12.58 -25.70 -4.48
C SER A 446 13.65 -26.54 -5.18
N VAL A 447 14.92 -26.40 -4.78
CA VAL A 447 16.03 -27.22 -5.31
C VAL A 447 15.86 -28.70 -4.96
N MET A 448 15.47 -29.02 -3.73
CA MET A 448 15.21 -30.39 -3.31
C MET A 448 14.04 -31.00 -4.09
N GLY A 449 13.00 -30.23 -4.39
CA GLY A 449 11.92 -30.65 -5.27
C GLY A 449 12.36 -30.85 -6.73
N ASP A 450 13.48 -30.29 -7.17
CA ASP A 450 14.10 -30.65 -8.46
C ASP A 450 14.81 -32.00 -8.39
N ILE A 451 15.38 -32.34 -7.23
CA ILE A 451 16.20 -33.55 -7.01
C ILE A 451 15.30 -34.76 -6.70
N GLN A 452 14.29 -34.58 -5.86
CA GLN A 452 13.29 -35.59 -5.54
C GLN A 452 12.06 -35.39 -6.40
N THR A 453 12.01 -36.12 -7.51
CA THR A 453 10.85 -36.11 -8.43
C THR A 453 10.06 -37.42 -8.29
N LYS A 454 8.83 -37.46 -8.83
CA LYS A 454 8.00 -38.69 -8.82
C LYS A 454 8.70 -39.91 -9.45
N LYS A 455 9.65 -39.70 -10.38
CA LYS A 455 10.46 -40.77 -10.99
C LYS A 455 11.75 -41.10 -10.19
N GLN A 456 12.24 -40.19 -9.36
CA GLN A 456 13.46 -40.33 -8.56
C GLN A 456 13.13 -40.09 -7.07
N ASN A 457 12.41 -41.02 -6.46
CA ASN A 457 11.91 -40.93 -5.07
C ASN A 457 12.65 -41.84 -4.07
N ARG A 458 13.70 -42.56 -4.51
CA ARG A 458 14.48 -43.51 -3.67
C ARG A 458 15.72 -42.91 -3.01
N LEU A 459 16.00 -41.63 -3.24
CA LEU A 459 17.11 -40.94 -2.58
C LEU A 459 16.77 -40.70 -1.11
N ASN A 460 17.63 -41.15 -0.21
CA ASN A 460 17.45 -40.83 1.21
C ASN A 460 17.57 -39.29 1.40
N PRO A 461 16.92 -38.73 2.45
CA PRO A 461 16.91 -37.29 2.69
C PRO A 461 18.31 -36.67 2.83
N GLU A 462 19.26 -37.39 3.41
CA GLU A 462 20.62 -36.93 3.62
C GLU A 462 21.37 -36.74 2.29
N LYS A 463 21.26 -37.69 1.37
CA LYS A 463 21.83 -37.59 0.02
C LYS A 463 21.17 -36.48 -0.78
N THR A 464 19.84 -36.33 -0.70
CA THR A 464 19.14 -35.20 -1.32
C THR A 464 19.62 -33.85 -0.78
N CYS A 465 19.83 -33.76 0.53
CA CYS A 465 20.35 -32.55 1.16
C CYS A 465 21.78 -32.24 0.69
N LYS A 466 22.69 -33.23 0.72
CA LYS A 466 24.07 -33.07 0.22
C LYS A 466 24.09 -32.58 -1.23
N THR A 467 23.27 -33.18 -2.11
CA THR A 467 23.15 -32.75 -3.51
C THR A 467 22.56 -31.34 -3.65
N ALA A 468 21.54 -30.99 -2.86
CA ALA A 468 20.94 -29.66 -2.89
C ALA A 468 21.91 -28.57 -2.42
N THR A 469 22.74 -28.87 -1.43
CA THR A 469 23.79 -27.98 -0.91
C THR A 469 24.81 -27.64 -1.99
N VAL A 470 25.39 -28.66 -2.65
CA VAL A 470 26.35 -28.47 -3.75
C VAL A 470 25.71 -27.65 -4.89
N LYS A 471 24.46 -27.95 -5.24
CA LYS A 471 23.73 -27.23 -6.28
C LYS A 471 23.47 -25.76 -5.89
N LEU A 472 23.14 -25.46 -4.64
CA LEU A 472 22.96 -24.08 -4.19
C LEU A 472 24.27 -23.29 -4.18
N ASP A 473 25.38 -23.92 -3.84
CA ASP A 473 26.69 -23.28 -3.80
C ASP A 473 27.18 -22.91 -5.19
N ILE A 474 27.10 -23.84 -6.15
CA ILE A 474 27.37 -23.57 -7.57
C ILE A 474 26.48 -22.44 -8.09
N LEU A 475 25.18 -22.45 -7.76
CA LEU A 475 24.26 -21.36 -8.15
C LEU A 475 24.66 -20.02 -7.52
N ARG A 476 25.20 -20.01 -6.31
CA ARG A 476 25.69 -18.81 -5.62
C ARG A 476 26.97 -18.29 -6.27
N GLU A 477 27.93 -19.15 -6.56
CA GLU A 477 29.19 -18.80 -7.24
C GLU A 477 28.93 -18.27 -8.65
N HIS A 478 28.02 -18.90 -9.39
CA HIS A 478 27.56 -18.40 -10.67
C HIS A 478 26.86 -17.03 -10.54
N ALA A 479 26.10 -16.79 -9.47
CA ALA A 479 25.46 -15.49 -9.24
C ALA A 479 26.46 -14.39 -8.82
N ILE A 480 27.55 -14.76 -8.14
CA ILE A 480 28.63 -13.84 -7.75
C ILE A 480 29.51 -13.49 -8.95
N SER A 481 29.83 -14.48 -9.79
CA SER A 481 30.67 -14.35 -10.98
C SER A 481 29.92 -13.86 -12.22
N GLY A 482 28.60 -13.67 -12.12
CA GLY A 482 27.75 -13.17 -13.21
C GLY A 482 27.35 -14.23 -14.26
N HIS A 483 27.70 -15.50 -14.06
CA HIS A 483 27.42 -16.63 -14.97
C HIS A 483 26.07 -17.33 -14.73
N ALA A 484 25.29 -16.93 -13.73
CA ALA A 484 24.02 -17.59 -13.41
C ALA A 484 22.93 -17.33 -14.48
N PRO A 485 22.36 -18.37 -15.11
CA PRO A 485 21.24 -18.21 -16.05
C PRO A 485 19.94 -17.85 -15.32
N ALA A 486 19.09 -17.03 -15.95
CA ALA A 486 17.80 -16.60 -15.41
C ALA A 486 16.88 -17.80 -15.08
N ARG A 487 16.40 -17.89 -13.84
CA ARG A 487 15.75 -19.08 -13.28
C ARG A 487 14.26 -19.19 -13.69
N LYS A 488 13.88 -20.31 -14.33
CA LYS A 488 12.51 -20.64 -14.81
C LYS A 488 11.56 -21.06 -13.66
N LYS A 489 10.28 -20.65 -13.74
CA LYS A 489 9.20 -20.85 -12.73
C LYS A 489 8.71 -22.29 -12.59
N ARG A 490 8.36 -22.69 -11.35
CA ARG A 490 7.44 -23.80 -11.02
C ARG A 490 6.11 -23.27 -10.46
N ARG A 491 5.03 -23.93 -10.87
CA ARG A 491 3.60 -23.61 -10.68
C ARG A 491 3.16 -23.76 -9.20
N ILE A 492 2.31 -22.87 -8.69
CA ILE A 492 1.58 -23.07 -7.42
C ILE A 492 0.06 -23.11 -7.69
N VAL A 493 -0.57 -24.12 -7.10
CA VAL A 493 -2.01 -24.44 -7.13
C VAL A 493 -2.76 -23.72 -6.00
N ARG A 494 -4.02 -23.33 -6.31
CA ARG A 494 -5.14 -22.75 -5.53
C ARG A 494 -4.91 -22.12 -4.14
N LEU A 495 -5.40 -20.89 -4.02
CA LEU A 495 -5.64 -20.15 -2.78
C LEU A 495 -6.78 -20.79 -1.97
N GLU A 496 -6.44 -21.36 -0.81
CA GLU A 496 -7.38 -21.47 0.31
C GLU A 496 -6.92 -20.53 1.42
N LEU A 497 -7.85 -19.71 1.92
CA LEU A 497 -7.63 -18.83 3.07
C LEU A 497 -7.47 -19.70 4.33
N ALA A 498 -6.29 -19.68 4.94
CA ALA A 498 -6.03 -20.34 6.22
C ALA A 498 -5.84 -19.33 7.37
N GLY A 499 -6.27 -19.73 8.57
CA GLY A 499 -5.97 -19.05 9.84
C GLY A 499 -7.00 -17.97 10.26
N PRO A 500 -6.62 -17.04 11.17
CA PRO A 500 -7.52 -16.14 11.91
C PRO A 500 -8.36 -15.17 11.05
N TRP A 501 -8.16 -15.19 9.73
CA TRP A 501 -8.94 -14.45 8.74
C TRP A 501 -10.31 -15.06 8.44
N LYS A 502 -10.50 -16.37 8.68
CA LYS A 502 -11.80 -17.06 8.48
C LYS A 502 -12.81 -16.69 9.59
N ALA A 503 -12.35 -16.60 10.83
CA ALA A 503 -13.17 -16.22 11.98
C ALA A 503 -13.62 -14.75 11.93
N LEU A 504 -12.81 -13.87 11.31
CA LEU A 504 -13.09 -12.44 11.26
C LEU A 504 -13.95 -12.02 10.04
N GLY A 505 -13.95 -12.81 8.96
CA GLY A 505 -14.97 -12.70 7.92
C GLY A 505 -16.38 -12.94 8.49
N ASN A 506 -16.50 -13.89 9.42
CA ASN A 506 -17.76 -14.18 10.12
C ASN A 506 -18.10 -13.12 11.19
N LEU A 507 -17.11 -12.51 11.85
CA LEU A 507 -17.33 -11.47 12.86
C LEU A 507 -17.69 -10.10 12.25
N ILE A 508 -17.12 -9.76 11.08
CA ILE A 508 -17.49 -8.54 10.35
C ILE A 508 -18.92 -8.67 9.81
N CYS A 509 -19.33 -9.84 9.29
CA CYS A 509 -20.72 -10.12 8.92
C CYS A 509 -21.72 -10.16 10.10
N TRP A 510 -21.25 -10.16 11.34
CA TRP A 510 -22.10 -10.14 12.54
C TRP A 510 -22.29 -8.72 13.12
N ILE A 511 -21.47 -7.75 12.68
CA ILE A 511 -21.45 -6.37 13.20
C ILE A 511 -21.90 -5.35 12.12
N SER A 512 -21.81 -5.70 10.84
CA SER A 512 -22.54 -5.04 9.74
C SER A 512 -23.93 -5.64 9.59
#